data_AF-A0A2J7QJA6-F1
#
_entry.id   AF-A0A2J7QJA6-F1
#
_cell.length_a   1.000
_cell.length_b   1.000
_cell.length_c   1.000
_cell.angle_alpha   90.00
_cell.angle_beta   90.00
_cell.angle_gamma   90.00
#
_symmetry.space_group_name_H-M   'P 1'
#
loop_
_entity.id
_entity.type
_entity.pdbx_description
1 polymer ?
#
loop_
_entity_poly.entity_id
_entity_poly.type
_entity_poly.pdbx_seq_one_letter_code
_entity_poly.pdbx_strand_id
1 'polypeptide(L)'
;MKLKGDIIYNKALWVIISGTNTNASADVVSHELKRAQNQLQNGLNHFKDPSKESEAEFKSQVSDSVFKFTMRLKRFLGLDINQAWDFMCNYLLYEFRGAEEGLQEFIGSETRTTVLLSDIWLFYWSERLFLLKCINVLLTFHSDKGHPYQNLFASILCPEEQPLFCDSLISQLGKLVSLDYPTPESHGTLMSDQFQNLWVMAVLREELELVQNLLLYVDSCELQLESFVKLFKIILQHNFGQDHLFGVLLNDSHADIIKKIRNMEVLLVLRALAVLGTSGKMWDESQYVKLEEVILLLGAQPEHGPINMAWMLVNFSGPNGEEVFDNFRRFGELALKAECFVFLEQILRHKMF
;
A
#
# COMPACT_ATOMS: atom_id res chain seq x y z
N MET A 1 -14.53 22.10 14.83
CA MET A 1 -13.05 22.05 15.00
C MET A 1 -12.41 22.30 13.63
N LYS A 2 -11.31 23.06 13.55
CA LYS A 2 -10.60 23.31 12.27
C LYS A 2 -9.48 22.29 12.09
N LEU A 3 -9.38 21.68 10.91
CA LEU A 3 -8.30 20.78 10.52
C LEU A 3 -6.96 21.54 10.37
N LYS A 4 -5.85 20.85 10.60
CA LYS A 4 -4.49 21.39 10.66
C LYS A 4 -3.43 20.53 9.95
N GLY A 5 -3.67 19.25 9.73
CA GLY A 5 -2.74 18.26 9.16
C GLY A 5 -3.08 17.80 7.74
N ASP A 6 -4.02 18.48 7.08
CA ASP A 6 -4.51 18.21 5.72
C ASP A 6 -5.00 16.76 5.51
N ILE A 7 -5.63 16.16 6.54
CA ILE A 7 -6.23 14.82 6.42
C ILE A 7 -7.69 14.93 5.98
N ILE A 8 -7.99 14.28 4.87
CA ILE A 8 -9.38 14.11 4.39
C ILE A 8 -9.96 12.76 4.82
N TYR A 9 -11.29 12.65 4.83
CA TYR A 9 -12.02 11.42 5.12
C TYR A 9 -12.09 10.52 3.86
N ASN A 10 -11.16 9.56 3.76
CA ASN A 10 -10.95 8.68 2.62
C ASN A 10 -12.12 7.72 2.37
N LYS A 11 -12.76 7.21 3.42
CA LYS A 11 -13.92 6.33 3.24
C LYS A 11 -15.08 7.05 2.53
N ALA A 12 -15.32 8.32 2.86
CA ALA A 12 -16.31 9.12 2.13
C ALA A 12 -15.88 9.38 0.69
N LEU A 13 -14.60 9.73 0.47
CA LEU A 13 -14.08 9.90 -0.89
C LEU A 13 -14.29 8.62 -1.71
N TRP A 14 -13.90 7.46 -1.18
CA TRP A 14 -14.05 6.16 -1.84
C TRP A 14 -15.50 5.88 -2.22
N VAL A 15 -16.46 6.15 -1.33
CA VAL A 15 -17.90 5.99 -1.61
C VAL A 15 -18.37 6.90 -2.77
N ILE A 16 -17.82 8.11 -2.87
CA ILE A 16 -18.15 9.08 -3.93
C ILE A 16 -17.55 8.65 -5.27
N ILE A 17 -16.28 8.25 -5.29
CA ILE A 17 -15.55 7.99 -6.54
C ILE A 17 -15.76 6.58 -7.10
N SER A 18 -16.07 5.59 -6.26
CA SER A 18 -16.29 4.20 -6.69
C SER A 18 -17.59 3.98 -7.47
N GLY A 19 -18.51 4.96 -7.50
CA GLY A 19 -19.80 4.88 -8.19
C GLY A 19 -20.79 3.86 -7.61
N THR A 20 -20.41 3.09 -6.58
CA THR A 20 -21.24 2.01 -6.01
C THR A 20 -22.49 2.48 -5.28
N ASN A 21 -22.46 3.68 -4.68
CA ASN A 21 -23.53 4.12 -3.77
C ASN A 21 -24.07 5.53 -4.05
N THR A 22 -23.43 6.30 -4.94
CA THR A 22 -23.82 7.69 -5.18
C THR A 22 -23.79 8.04 -6.67
N ASN A 23 -24.92 8.51 -7.20
CA ASN A 23 -24.99 9.23 -8.49
C ASN A 23 -24.47 10.66 -8.29
N ALA A 24 -23.25 10.81 -7.75
CA ALA A 24 -22.64 12.11 -7.54
C ALA A 24 -22.46 12.83 -8.89
N SER A 25 -22.75 14.12 -8.96
CA SER A 25 -22.46 14.89 -10.17
C SER A 25 -20.96 14.96 -10.41
N ALA A 26 -20.53 15.07 -11.68
CA ALA A 26 -19.12 15.25 -12.02
C ALA A 26 -18.45 16.44 -11.29
N ASP A 27 -19.20 17.51 -11.01
CA ASP A 27 -18.70 18.67 -10.26
C ASP A 27 -18.33 18.32 -8.81
N VAL A 28 -19.18 17.54 -8.13
CA VAL A 28 -18.92 17.04 -6.77
C VAL A 28 -17.69 16.14 -6.77
N VAL A 29 -17.62 15.19 -7.70
CA VAL A 29 -16.47 14.30 -7.82
C VAL A 29 -15.19 15.08 -8.11
N SER A 30 -15.23 16.05 -9.03
CA SER A 30 -14.10 16.91 -9.35
C SER A 30 -13.63 17.71 -8.14
N HIS A 31 -14.56 18.27 -7.36
CA HIS A 31 -14.24 19.01 -6.15
C HIS A 31 -13.55 18.13 -5.10
N GLU A 32 -14.10 16.95 -4.84
CA GLU A 32 -13.56 16.00 -3.88
C GLU A 32 -12.17 15.47 -4.29
N LEU A 33 -12.01 15.15 -5.57
CA LEU A 33 -10.73 14.73 -6.14
C LEU A 33 -9.66 15.82 -6.06
N LYS A 34 -10.01 17.08 -6.35
CA LYS A 34 -9.07 18.22 -6.20
C LYS A 34 -8.66 18.41 -4.74
N ARG A 35 -9.59 18.27 -3.80
CA ARG A 35 -9.30 18.33 -2.37
C ARG A 35 -8.37 17.19 -1.92
N ALA A 36 -8.54 16.01 -2.52
CA ALA A 36 -7.79 14.80 -2.21
C ALA A 36 -6.46 14.65 -2.97
N GLN A 37 -6.19 15.48 -3.97
CA GLN A 37 -5.16 15.24 -4.98
C GLN A 37 -3.79 14.92 -4.39
N ASN A 38 -3.33 15.75 -3.44
CA ASN A 38 -2.04 15.57 -2.78
C ASN A 38 -1.97 14.22 -2.03
N GLN A 39 -3.02 13.90 -1.27
CA GLN A 39 -3.11 12.66 -0.51
C GLN A 39 -3.18 11.43 -1.45
N LEU A 40 -3.85 11.54 -2.59
CA LEU A 40 -3.91 10.47 -3.60
C LEU A 40 -2.56 10.24 -4.30
N GLN A 41 -1.85 11.30 -4.67
CA GLN A 41 -0.53 11.22 -5.32
C GLN A 41 0.55 10.66 -4.37
N ASN A 42 0.50 11.04 -3.08
CA ASN A 42 1.48 10.58 -2.10
C ASN A 42 1.11 9.25 -1.41
N GLY A 43 -0.16 8.84 -1.47
CA GLY A 43 -0.64 7.63 -0.79
C GLY A 43 -0.27 7.62 0.69
N LEU A 44 0.26 6.49 1.18
CA LEU A 44 0.70 6.35 2.57
C LEU A 44 1.85 7.31 2.95
N ASN A 45 2.62 7.83 1.99
CA ASN A 45 3.66 8.82 2.27
C ASN A 45 3.10 10.17 2.71
N HIS A 46 1.79 10.40 2.58
CA HIS A 46 1.11 11.58 3.10
C HIS A 46 1.10 11.62 4.64
N PHE A 47 1.17 10.46 5.30
CA PHE A 47 1.22 10.37 6.76
C PHE A 47 2.64 10.64 7.24
N LYS A 48 2.79 11.71 8.03
CA LYS A 48 4.07 12.29 8.43
C LYS A 48 4.50 11.77 9.79
N ASP A 49 5.81 11.65 9.94
CA ASP A 49 6.43 11.30 11.21
C ASP A 49 6.28 12.42 12.26
N PRO A 50 6.30 12.07 13.55
CA PRO A 50 6.40 13.01 14.67
C PRO A 50 7.45 14.14 14.51
N SER A 51 7.02 15.41 14.56
CA SER A 51 7.90 16.60 14.61
C SER A 51 7.74 17.40 15.91
N LYS A 52 8.87 17.86 16.48
CA LYS A 52 8.88 18.71 17.69
C LYS A 52 8.41 20.13 17.38
N GLU A 53 8.65 20.60 16.17
CA GLU A 53 8.23 21.90 15.67
C GLU A 53 6.70 21.98 15.65
N SER A 54 6.05 20.98 15.05
CA SER A 54 4.58 20.86 15.03
C SER A 54 3.99 20.79 16.45
N GLU A 55 4.64 20.07 17.38
CA GLU A 55 4.19 19.98 18.77
C GLU A 55 4.19 21.34 19.48
N ALA A 56 5.28 22.09 19.34
CA ALA A 56 5.42 23.41 19.97
C ALA A 56 4.38 24.39 19.42
N GLU A 57 4.18 24.39 18.10
CA GLU A 57 3.15 25.20 17.46
C GLU A 57 1.75 24.79 17.94
N PHE A 58 1.43 23.50 17.88
CA PHE A 58 0.10 22.99 18.25
C PHE A 58 -0.24 23.33 19.71
N LYS A 59 0.72 23.22 20.64
CA LYS A 59 0.55 23.57 22.06
C LYS A 59 0.11 25.02 22.25
N SER A 60 0.61 25.95 21.44
CA SER A 60 0.25 27.37 21.54
C SER A 60 -1.20 27.67 21.11
N GLN A 61 -1.88 26.73 20.46
CA GLN A 61 -3.17 26.93 19.80
C GLN A 61 -4.35 26.20 20.48
N VAL A 62 -4.11 25.38 21.50
CA VAL A 62 -5.14 24.56 22.15
C VAL A 62 -5.02 24.59 23.67
N SER A 63 -6.05 24.14 24.38
CA SER A 63 -5.99 24.00 25.84
C SER A 63 -5.02 22.88 26.27
N ASP A 64 -4.50 22.97 27.50
CA ASP A 64 -3.62 21.93 28.05
C ASP A 64 -4.26 20.53 28.07
N SER A 65 -5.57 20.44 28.31
CA SER A 65 -6.30 19.16 28.29
C SER A 65 -6.30 18.52 26.90
N VAL A 66 -6.61 19.32 25.88
CA VAL A 66 -6.60 18.90 24.47
C VAL A 66 -5.18 18.56 24.01
N PHE A 67 -4.19 19.36 24.40
CA PHE A 67 -2.78 19.10 24.11
C PHE A 67 -2.34 17.75 24.66
N LYS A 68 -2.60 17.48 25.95
CA LYS A 68 -2.23 16.20 26.60
C LYS A 68 -2.92 15.00 25.94
N PHE A 69 -4.21 15.11 25.61
CA PHE A 69 -4.92 14.05 24.89
C PHE A 69 -4.30 13.81 23.52
N THR A 70 -4.09 14.86 22.73
CA THR A 70 -3.56 14.76 21.36
C THR A 70 -2.14 14.21 21.36
N MET A 71 -1.31 14.54 22.36
CA MET A 71 0.01 13.94 22.53
C MET A 71 -0.05 12.42 22.77
N ARG A 72 -1.02 11.94 23.56
CA ARG A 72 -1.24 10.50 23.75
C ARG A 72 -1.67 9.83 22.45
N LEU A 73 -2.61 10.45 21.73
CA LEU A 73 -3.09 9.94 20.46
C LEU A 73 -1.96 9.90 19.42
N LYS A 74 -1.24 11.01 19.25
CA LYS A 74 -0.06 11.13 18.38
C LYS A 74 0.92 9.99 18.61
N ARG A 75 1.28 9.74 19.87
CA ARG A 75 2.19 8.64 20.23
C ARG A 75 1.59 7.28 19.89
N PHE A 76 0.31 7.07 20.14
CA PHE A 76 -0.37 5.80 19.87
C PHE A 76 -0.52 5.50 18.38
N LEU A 77 -0.71 6.53 17.55
CA LEU A 77 -0.79 6.41 16.08
C LEU A 77 0.58 6.40 15.39
N GLY A 78 1.61 6.96 16.04
CA GLY A 78 2.94 7.13 15.45
C GLY A 78 2.99 8.25 14.39
N LEU A 79 2.22 9.33 14.56
CA LEU A 79 2.05 10.39 13.55
C LEU A 79 2.56 11.76 14.00
N ASP A 80 2.60 12.72 13.08
CA ASP A 80 2.62 14.15 13.39
C ASP A 80 1.38 14.57 14.21
N ILE A 81 1.56 15.54 15.12
CA ILE A 81 0.49 15.97 16.03
C ILE A 81 -0.69 16.62 15.32
N ASN A 82 -0.46 17.33 14.22
CA ASN A 82 -1.53 17.98 13.47
C ASN A 82 -2.39 16.95 12.74
N GLN A 83 -1.77 15.87 12.23
CA GLN A 83 -2.50 14.78 11.62
C GLN A 83 -3.26 13.93 12.66
N ALA A 84 -2.66 13.68 13.83
CA ALA A 84 -3.37 13.04 14.93
C ALA A 84 -4.61 13.84 15.38
N TRP A 85 -4.48 15.18 15.43
CA TRP A 85 -5.61 16.08 15.68
C TRP A 85 -6.69 15.97 14.61
N ASP A 86 -6.31 15.95 13.32
CA ASP A 86 -7.28 15.82 12.23
C ASP A 86 -8.01 14.49 12.26
N PHE A 87 -7.32 13.38 12.55
CA PHE A 87 -7.96 12.07 12.71
C PHE A 87 -8.99 12.08 13.84
N MET A 88 -8.66 12.71 14.97
CA MET A 88 -9.64 12.90 16.04
C MET A 88 -10.83 13.74 15.56
N CYS A 89 -10.59 14.86 14.89
CA CYS A 89 -11.68 15.72 14.39
C CYS A 89 -12.59 14.98 13.40
N ASN A 90 -12.00 14.25 12.45
CA ASN A 90 -12.73 13.48 11.46
C ASN A 90 -13.52 12.33 12.13
N TYR A 91 -12.92 11.62 13.08
CA TYR A 91 -13.63 10.59 13.84
C TYR A 91 -14.84 11.17 14.57
N LEU A 92 -14.66 12.29 15.28
CA LEU A 92 -15.74 12.97 16.01
C LEU A 92 -16.85 13.49 15.09
N LEU A 93 -16.50 13.90 13.88
CA LEU A 93 -17.46 14.43 12.92
C LEU A 93 -18.27 13.35 12.20
N TYR A 94 -17.64 12.21 11.86
CA TYR A 94 -18.24 11.24 10.93
C TYR A 94 -18.60 9.89 11.54
N GLU A 95 -17.88 9.41 12.57
CA GLU A 95 -18.03 8.04 13.09
C GLU A 95 -18.46 8.01 14.56
N PHE A 96 -18.24 9.09 15.30
CA PHE A 96 -18.60 9.17 16.71
C PHE A 96 -20.12 9.21 16.91
N ARG A 97 -20.62 8.27 17.71
CA ARG A 97 -22.07 8.10 17.99
C ARG A 97 -22.51 8.68 19.34
N GLY A 98 -21.66 9.45 20.01
CA GLY A 98 -21.99 10.11 21.27
C GLY A 98 -22.58 11.51 21.08
N ALA A 99 -23.03 12.12 22.19
CA ALA A 99 -23.55 13.49 22.16
C ALA A 99 -22.46 14.52 21.84
N GLU A 100 -22.81 15.56 21.08
CA GLU A 100 -21.91 16.60 20.55
C GLU A 100 -21.16 17.39 21.63
N GLU A 101 -21.72 17.44 22.84
CA GLU A 101 -21.17 18.11 24.03
C GLU A 101 -20.08 17.28 24.76
N GLY A 102 -19.77 16.08 24.27
CA GLY A 102 -19.05 15.05 25.04
C GLY A 102 -17.53 15.11 25.10
N LEU A 103 -16.80 15.83 24.22
CA LEU A 103 -15.33 15.67 24.18
C LEU A 103 -14.64 15.98 25.52
N GLN A 104 -15.07 17.03 26.22
CA GLN A 104 -14.52 17.37 27.54
C GLN A 104 -14.87 16.30 28.59
N GLU A 105 -16.06 15.68 28.51
CA GLU A 105 -16.45 14.58 29.39
C GLU A 105 -15.70 13.28 29.10
N PHE A 106 -15.32 13.03 27.84
CA PHE A 106 -14.50 11.89 27.45
C PHE A 106 -13.05 12.05 27.92
N ILE A 107 -12.50 13.27 27.82
CA ILE A 107 -11.16 13.60 28.33
C ILE A 107 -11.13 13.61 29.87
N GLY A 108 -12.26 13.86 30.54
CA GLY A 108 -12.37 13.90 31.99
C GLY A 108 -12.31 12.52 32.69
N SER A 109 -12.45 11.41 31.95
CA SER A 109 -12.39 10.05 32.48
C SER A 109 -11.35 9.21 31.74
N GLU A 110 -10.42 8.61 32.47
CA GLU A 110 -9.34 7.80 31.87
C GLU A 110 -9.89 6.60 31.09
N THR A 111 -10.90 5.90 31.61
CA THR A 111 -11.56 4.79 30.91
C THR A 111 -12.17 5.24 29.58
N ARG A 112 -12.89 6.37 29.57
CA ARG A 112 -13.51 6.91 28.34
C ARG A 112 -12.44 7.39 27.36
N THR A 113 -11.35 7.98 27.85
CA THR A 113 -10.20 8.38 27.05
C THR A 113 -9.56 7.18 26.37
N THR A 114 -9.35 6.06 27.08
CA THR A 114 -8.80 4.83 26.50
C THR A 114 -9.69 4.26 25.40
N VAL A 115 -11.00 4.22 25.61
CA VAL A 115 -11.96 3.77 24.57
C VAL A 115 -11.88 4.68 23.34
N LEU A 116 -11.93 5.99 23.54
CA LEU A 116 -11.85 6.95 22.44
C LEU A 116 -10.54 6.83 21.65
N LEU A 117 -9.39 6.68 22.34
CA LEU A 117 -8.10 6.47 21.70
C LEU A 117 -8.07 5.18 20.86
N SER A 118 -8.70 4.11 21.38
CA SER A 118 -8.82 2.82 20.69
C SER A 118 -9.67 2.92 19.43
N ASP A 119 -10.81 3.61 19.50
CA ASP A 119 -11.69 3.81 18.35
C ASP A 119 -11.03 4.66 17.27
N ILE A 120 -10.34 5.75 17.65
CA ILE A 120 -9.61 6.59 16.71
C ILE A 120 -8.46 5.81 16.06
N TRP A 121 -7.80 4.90 16.78
CA TRP A 121 -6.78 4.03 16.21
C TRP A 121 -7.35 3.10 15.13
N LEU A 122 -8.49 2.47 15.39
CA LEU A 122 -9.18 1.63 14.40
C LEU A 122 -9.62 2.45 13.18
N PHE A 123 -10.15 3.65 13.43
CA PHE A 123 -10.54 4.60 12.39
C PHE A 123 -9.34 4.98 11.51
N TYR A 124 -8.20 5.33 12.12
CA TYR A 124 -6.97 5.69 11.43
C TYR A 124 -6.52 4.59 10.45
N TRP A 125 -6.40 3.34 10.90
CA TRP A 125 -5.98 2.23 10.03
C TRP A 125 -7.01 1.91 8.94
N SER A 126 -8.30 2.05 9.24
CA SER A 126 -9.35 1.97 8.22
C SER A 126 -9.16 3.05 7.15
N GLU A 127 -8.91 4.30 7.54
CA GLU A 127 -8.77 5.42 6.63
C GLU A 127 -7.53 5.32 5.73
N ARG A 128 -6.42 4.78 6.24
CA ARG A 128 -5.24 4.46 5.42
C ARG A 128 -5.55 3.43 4.35
N LEU A 129 -6.27 2.36 4.70
CA LEU A 129 -6.67 1.35 3.73
C LEU A 129 -7.65 1.93 2.69
N PHE A 130 -8.60 2.79 3.09
CA PHE A 130 -9.50 3.45 2.15
C PHE A 130 -8.78 4.41 1.20
N LEU A 131 -7.66 5.02 1.62
CA LEU A 131 -6.81 5.80 0.71
C LEU A 131 -6.27 4.92 -0.43
N LEU A 132 -5.71 3.76 -0.09
CA LEU A 132 -5.21 2.80 -1.08
C LEU A 132 -6.32 2.28 -1.99
N LYS A 133 -7.54 2.09 -1.46
CA LYS A 133 -8.72 1.75 -2.27
C LYS A 133 -9.16 2.88 -3.19
N CYS A 134 -8.98 4.15 -2.79
CA CYS A 134 -9.22 5.27 -3.70
C CYS A 134 -8.23 5.23 -4.87
N ILE A 135 -6.95 4.98 -4.58
CA ILE A 135 -5.92 4.79 -5.60
C ILE A 135 -6.26 3.62 -6.54
N ASN A 136 -6.76 2.51 -5.99
CA ASN A 136 -7.23 1.37 -6.78
C ASN A 136 -8.31 1.76 -7.80
N VAL A 137 -9.32 2.53 -7.36
CA VAL A 137 -10.39 3.05 -8.24
C VAL A 137 -9.80 3.93 -9.34
N LEU A 138 -8.87 4.83 -9.01
CA LEU A 138 -8.20 5.67 -10.00
C LEU A 138 -7.49 4.82 -11.06
N LEU A 139 -6.65 3.87 -10.64
CA LEU A 139 -5.89 3.01 -11.55
C LEU A 139 -6.81 2.15 -12.41
N THR A 140 -7.87 1.60 -11.83
CA THR A 140 -8.83 0.75 -12.55
C THR A 140 -9.56 1.52 -13.66
N PHE A 141 -9.99 2.75 -13.39
CA PHE A 141 -10.94 3.45 -14.26
C PHE A 141 -10.36 4.65 -15.02
N HIS A 142 -9.10 5.03 -14.82
CA HIS A 142 -8.51 6.17 -15.54
C HIS A 142 -8.44 5.96 -17.07
N SER A 143 -8.44 4.71 -17.54
CA SER A 143 -8.44 4.37 -18.97
C SER A 143 -9.77 3.77 -19.45
N ASP A 144 -10.75 3.58 -18.55
CA ASP A 144 -12.05 2.99 -18.87
C ASP A 144 -13.02 4.02 -19.46
N LYS A 145 -13.15 4.02 -20.79
CA LYS A 145 -14.05 4.93 -21.52
C LYS A 145 -15.53 4.78 -21.14
N GLY A 146 -15.92 3.68 -20.50
CA GLY A 146 -17.28 3.45 -20.01
C GLY A 146 -17.55 4.10 -18.65
N HIS A 147 -16.52 4.50 -17.91
CA HIS A 147 -16.68 5.04 -16.57
C HIS A 147 -17.05 6.54 -16.59
N PRO A 148 -18.12 6.98 -15.87
CA PRO A 148 -18.60 8.37 -15.91
C PRO A 148 -17.57 9.43 -15.52
N TYR A 149 -16.61 9.06 -14.68
CA TYR A 149 -15.58 9.97 -14.15
C TYR A 149 -14.18 9.72 -14.74
N GLN A 150 -14.06 8.95 -15.83
CA GLN A 150 -12.78 8.56 -16.42
C GLN A 150 -11.86 9.77 -16.67
N ASN A 151 -12.37 10.85 -17.29
CA ASN A 151 -11.58 12.05 -17.56
C ASN A 151 -11.03 12.71 -16.28
N LEU A 152 -11.79 12.65 -15.17
CA LEU A 152 -11.33 13.18 -13.89
C LEU A 152 -10.20 12.32 -13.30
N PHE A 153 -10.31 11.00 -13.41
CA PHE A 153 -9.27 10.09 -12.96
C PHE A 153 -8.00 10.20 -13.81
N ALA A 154 -8.15 10.27 -15.13
CA ALA A 154 -7.04 10.50 -16.06
C ALA A 154 -6.32 11.84 -15.80
N SER A 155 -7.05 12.86 -15.34
CA SER A 155 -6.42 14.14 -14.99
C SER A 155 -5.52 14.09 -13.75
N ILE A 156 -5.74 13.12 -12.85
CA ILE A 156 -4.85 12.87 -11.69
C ILE A 156 -3.67 11.98 -12.11
N LEU A 157 -3.90 10.99 -12.97
CA LEU A 157 -2.89 10.06 -13.47
C LEU A 157 -2.43 10.44 -14.88
N CYS A 158 -2.07 11.72 -15.08
CA CYS A 158 -1.59 12.17 -16.38
C CYS A 158 -0.27 11.47 -16.75
N PRO A 159 -0.01 11.22 -18.05
CA PRO A 159 1.15 10.43 -18.49
C PRO A 159 2.49 10.91 -17.94
N GLU A 160 2.66 12.22 -17.77
CA GLU A 160 3.88 12.84 -17.27
C GLU A 160 4.14 12.55 -15.78
N GLU A 161 3.08 12.35 -14.99
CA GLU A 161 3.17 12.07 -13.55
C GLU A 161 3.22 10.55 -13.24
N GLN A 162 2.81 9.70 -14.18
CA GLN A 162 2.75 8.24 -14.00
C GLN A 162 4.06 7.62 -13.47
N PRO A 163 5.27 7.95 -13.99
CA PRO A 163 6.51 7.38 -13.47
C PRO A 163 6.76 7.73 -11.99
N LEU A 164 6.49 8.99 -11.60
CA LEU A 164 6.62 9.44 -10.21
C LEU A 164 5.58 8.78 -9.32
N PHE A 165 4.36 8.58 -9.84
CA PHE A 165 3.31 7.86 -9.14
C PHE A 165 3.69 6.39 -8.89
N CYS A 166 4.26 5.71 -9.88
CA CYS A 166 4.78 4.35 -9.75
C CYS A 166 5.87 4.27 -8.67
N ASP A 167 6.87 5.15 -8.75
CA ASP A 167 7.96 5.20 -7.78
C ASP A 167 7.45 5.54 -6.36
N SER A 168 6.39 6.35 -6.24
CA SER A 168 5.70 6.61 -4.98
C SER A 168 5.08 5.33 -4.40
N LEU A 169 4.35 4.54 -5.19
CA LEU A 169 3.78 3.26 -4.74
C LEU A 169 4.87 2.26 -4.32
N ILE A 170 5.94 2.16 -5.10
CA ILE A 170 7.09 1.29 -4.80
C ILE A 170 7.75 1.72 -3.49
N SER A 171 7.94 3.03 -3.28
CA SER A 171 8.49 3.56 -2.03
C SER A 171 7.59 3.26 -0.82
N GLN A 172 6.26 3.33 -0.98
CA GLN A 172 5.31 2.98 0.08
C GLN A 172 5.43 1.51 0.46
N LEU A 173 5.51 0.60 -0.52
CA LEU A 173 5.73 -0.82 -0.27
C LEU A 173 7.06 -1.03 0.48
N GLY A 174 8.16 -0.45 0.00
CA GLY A 174 9.46 -0.58 0.65
C GLY A 174 9.48 -0.10 2.12
N LYS A 175 8.70 0.93 2.45
CA LYS A 175 8.53 1.40 3.83
C LYS A 175 7.76 0.40 4.69
N LEU A 176 6.70 -0.21 4.18
CA LEU A 176 5.94 -1.24 4.92
C LEU A 176 6.79 -2.49 5.17
N VAL A 177 7.55 -2.93 4.17
CA VAL A 177 8.45 -4.07 4.29
C VAL A 177 9.53 -3.85 5.36
N SER A 178 10.00 -2.62 5.48
CA SER A 178 11.04 -2.24 6.44
C SER A 178 10.48 -1.80 7.80
N LEU A 179 9.18 -1.96 8.06
CA LEU A 179 8.51 -1.43 9.24
C LEU A 179 8.75 -2.33 10.46
N ASP A 180 9.24 -1.73 11.55
CA ASP A 180 9.34 -2.42 12.83
C ASP A 180 7.99 -2.37 13.57
N TYR A 181 7.74 -3.34 14.45
CA TYR A 181 6.46 -3.42 15.17
C TYR A 181 6.37 -2.43 16.33
N PRO A 182 5.16 -1.90 16.59
CA PRO A 182 4.95 -0.99 17.70
C PRO A 182 5.01 -1.73 19.04
N THR A 183 5.54 -1.06 20.06
CA THR A 183 5.69 -1.57 21.43
C THR A 183 5.10 -0.58 22.44
N PRO A 184 4.86 -0.99 23.70
CA PRO A 184 4.47 -0.06 24.76
C PRO A 184 5.46 1.10 24.95
N GLU A 185 6.75 0.87 24.72
CA GLU A 185 7.80 1.88 24.84
C GLU A 185 7.72 2.90 23.70
N SER A 186 7.50 2.45 22.47
CA SER A 186 7.40 3.34 21.31
C SER A 186 6.03 4.05 21.25
N HIS A 187 4.94 3.30 21.36
CA HIS A 187 3.57 3.76 21.08
C HIS A 187 2.70 3.98 22.34
N GLY A 188 3.27 3.79 23.53
CA GLY A 188 2.59 3.99 24.80
C GLY A 188 1.84 2.75 25.28
N THR A 189 1.40 2.77 26.54
CA THR A 189 0.87 1.60 27.27
C THR A 189 -0.42 1.01 26.69
N LEU A 190 -1.10 1.73 25.78
CA LEU A 190 -2.26 1.19 25.05
C LEU A 190 -1.86 0.19 23.96
N MET A 191 -0.59 0.17 23.54
CA MET A 191 -0.08 -0.79 22.56
C MET A 191 0.13 -2.17 23.21
N SER A 192 -0.98 -2.85 23.51
CA SER A 192 -1.00 -4.22 24.02
C SER A 192 -0.81 -5.25 22.91
N ASP A 193 -0.59 -6.52 23.27
CA ASP A 193 -0.51 -7.65 22.33
C ASP A 193 -1.70 -7.71 21.35
N GLN A 194 -2.91 -7.38 21.84
CA GLN A 194 -4.10 -7.28 20.99
C GLN A 194 -3.95 -6.21 19.89
N PHE A 195 -3.45 -5.02 20.22
CA PHE A 195 -3.23 -3.95 19.26
C PHE A 195 -2.05 -4.25 18.34
N GLN A 196 -1.01 -4.93 18.83
CA GLN A 196 0.07 -5.44 17.99
C GLN A 196 -0.47 -6.43 16.95
N ASN A 197 -1.34 -7.36 17.34
CA ASN A 197 -1.97 -8.28 16.39
C ASN A 197 -2.86 -7.56 15.36
N LEU A 198 -3.66 -6.59 15.80
CA LEU A 198 -4.45 -5.75 14.90
C LEU A 198 -3.58 -4.93 13.94
N TRP A 199 -2.45 -4.42 14.44
CA TRP A 199 -1.48 -3.66 13.66
C TRP A 199 -0.86 -4.53 12.57
N VAL A 200 -0.41 -5.75 12.89
CA VAL A 200 0.13 -6.69 11.91
C VAL A 200 -0.89 -6.96 10.81
N MET A 201 -2.13 -7.27 11.16
CA MET A 201 -3.20 -7.46 10.18
C MET A 201 -3.48 -6.21 9.34
N ALA A 202 -3.36 -5.01 9.91
CA ALA A 202 -3.55 -3.76 9.19
C ALA A 202 -2.42 -3.51 8.17
N VAL A 203 -1.15 -3.71 8.58
CA VAL A 203 0.02 -3.59 7.70
C VAL A 203 -0.05 -4.58 6.54
N LEU A 204 -0.34 -5.86 6.81
CA LEU A 204 -0.46 -6.88 5.76
C LEU A 204 -1.62 -6.57 4.78
N ARG A 205 -2.69 -5.91 5.24
CA ARG A 205 -3.78 -5.44 4.35
C ARG A 205 -3.35 -4.30 3.46
N GLU A 206 -2.57 -3.36 3.99
CA GLU A 206 -2.00 -2.26 3.19
C GLU A 206 -0.99 -2.78 2.18
N GLU A 207 -0.15 -3.73 2.56
CA GLU A 207 0.80 -4.41 1.67
C GLU A 207 0.07 -5.10 0.51
N LEU A 208 -0.95 -5.92 0.82
CA LEU A 208 -1.75 -6.58 -0.22
C LEU A 208 -2.41 -5.58 -1.19
N GLU A 209 -3.00 -4.50 -0.67
CA GLU A 209 -3.66 -3.47 -1.48
C GLU A 209 -2.64 -2.67 -2.33
N LEU A 210 -1.43 -2.41 -1.81
CA LEU A 210 -0.35 -1.78 -2.58
C LEU A 210 0.14 -2.68 -3.71
N VAL A 211 0.32 -3.98 -3.46
CA VAL A 211 0.68 -4.94 -4.51
C VAL A 211 -0.41 -5.01 -5.59
N GLN A 212 -1.69 -4.96 -5.20
CA GLN A 212 -2.81 -4.86 -6.14
C GLN A 212 -2.77 -3.57 -6.97
N ASN A 213 -2.50 -2.42 -6.34
CA ASN A 213 -2.37 -1.14 -7.03
C ASN A 213 -1.17 -1.16 -8.00
N LEU A 214 -0.04 -1.74 -7.60
CA LEU A 214 1.11 -1.91 -8.50
C LEU A 214 0.78 -2.82 -9.67
N LEU A 215 0.04 -3.92 -9.46
CA LEU A 215 -0.39 -4.81 -10.55
C LEU A 215 -1.30 -4.08 -11.54
N LEU A 216 -2.26 -3.30 -11.05
CA LEU A 216 -3.11 -2.46 -11.89
C LEU A 216 -2.27 -1.45 -12.68
N TYR A 217 -1.35 -0.75 -12.03
CA TYR A 217 -0.45 0.18 -12.70
C TYR A 217 0.33 -0.51 -13.83
N VAL A 218 0.91 -1.68 -13.58
CA VAL A 218 1.66 -2.43 -14.61
C VAL A 218 0.78 -2.81 -15.80
N ASP A 219 -0.50 -3.09 -15.56
CA ASP A 219 -1.45 -3.46 -16.61
C ASP A 219 -1.92 -2.26 -17.45
N SER A 220 -2.05 -1.11 -16.84
CA SER A 220 -2.77 0.03 -17.42
C SER A 220 -1.91 1.24 -17.78
N CYS A 221 -0.70 1.34 -17.21
CA CYS A 221 0.20 2.49 -17.33
C CYS A 221 1.56 2.08 -17.92
N GLU A 222 2.39 3.08 -18.26
CA GLU A 222 3.73 2.82 -18.76
C GLU A 222 4.70 2.45 -17.63
N LEU A 223 5.16 1.19 -17.62
CA LEU A 223 6.17 0.71 -16.68
C LEU A 223 7.59 1.02 -17.17
N GLN A 224 8.40 1.62 -16.30
CA GLN A 224 9.83 1.80 -16.52
C GLN A 224 10.61 0.62 -15.91
N LEU A 225 11.60 0.12 -16.65
CA LEU A 225 12.41 -1.02 -16.20
C LEU A 225 13.16 -0.73 -14.89
N GLU A 226 13.67 0.49 -14.71
CA GLU A 226 14.34 0.89 -13.47
C GLU A 226 13.42 0.79 -12.25
N SER A 227 12.19 1.28 -12.37
CA SER A 227 11.15 1.16 -11.33
C SER A 227 10.84 -0.30 -11.04
N PHE A 228 10.71 -1.14 -12.07
CA PHE A 228 10.52 -2.58 -11.88
C PHE A 228 11.69 -3.27 -11.15
N VAL A 229 12.93 -2.94 -11.48
CA VAL A 229 14.11 -3.47 -10.77
C VAL A 229 14.10 -3.06 -9.30
N LYS A 230 13.73 -1.82 -8.97
CA LYS A 230 13.56 -1.36 -7.58
C LYS A 230 12.47 -2.17 -6.86
N LEU A 231 11.31 -2.30 -7.48
CA LEU A 231 10.18 -3.09 -6.97
C LEU A 231 10.58 -4.54 -6.70
N PHE A 232 11.22 -5.20 -7.66
CA PHE A 232 11.56 -6.61 -7.54
C PHE A 232 12.60 -6.85 -6.43
N LYS A 233 13.55 -5.92 -6.24
CA LYS A 233 14.47 -5.96 -5.09
C LYS A 233 13.73 -5.89 -3.75
N ILE A 234 12.69 -5.06 -3.62
CA ILE A 234 11.88 -4.98 -2.40
C ILE A 234 11.14 -6.31 -2.15
N ILE A 235 10.52 -6.88 -3.18
CA ILE A 235 9.82 -8.18 -3.07
C ILE A 235 10.78 -9.31 -2.66
N LEU A 236 12.03 -9.28 -3.13
CA LEU A 236 13.03 -10.27 -2.72
C LEU A 236 13.54 -10.05 -1.30
N GLN A 237 13.60 -8.80 -0.82
CA GLN A 237 14.08 -8.49 0.54
C GLN A 237 13.25 -9.14 1.63
N HIS A 238 11.94 -9.30 1.42
CA HIS A 238 11.03 -9.97 2.36
C HIS A 238 10.55 -11.35 1.92
N ASN A 239 11.24 -11.94 0.94
CA ASN A 239 10.94 -13.28 0.44
C ASN A 239 9.45 -13.50 0.11
N PHE A 240 8.90 -12.62 -0.73
CA PHE A 240 7.50 -12.65 -1.16
C PHE A 240 6.47 -12.61 0.01
N GLY A 241 6.68 -11.71 0.97
CA GLY A 241 5.82 -11.50 2.13
C GLY A 241 5.99 -12.53 3.25
N GLN A 242 7.09 -13.30 3.25
CA GLN A 242 7.36 -14.29 4.31
C GLN A 242 8.24 -13.75 5.43
N ASP A 243 9.13 -12.81 5.12
CA ASP A 243 10.14 -12.30 6.03
C ASP A 243 9.88 -10.84 6.39
N HIS A 244 9.07 -10.63 7.44
CA HIS A 244 8.85 -9.30 8.02
C HIS A 244 9.65 -9.10 9.30
N LEU A 245 10.06 -7.86 9.61
CA LEU A 245 10.72 -7.51 10.89
C LEU A 245 9.83 -7.83 12.11
N PHE A 246 8.52 -7.82 11.92
CA PHE A 246 7.52 -8.22 12.91
C PHE A 246 7.17 -9.72 12.86
N GLY A 247 8.00 -10.56 12.24
CA GLY A 247 7.77 -12.00 12.07
C GLY A 247 7.45 -12.75 13.37
N VAL A 248 8.00 -12.29 14.50
CA VAL A 248 7.72 -12.85 15.84
C VAL A 248 6.25 -12.70 16.28
N LEU A 249 5.51 -11.75 15.71
CA LEU A 249 4.09 -11.51 15.99
C LEU A 249 3.16 -12.30 15.06
N LEU A 250 3.70 -12.93 14.01
CA LEU A 250 2.92 -13.71 13.07
C LEU A 250 2.39 -14.99 13.74
N ASN A 251 1.20 -15.38 13.32
CA ASN A 251 0.47 -16.55 13.79
C ASN A 251 -0.55 -16.99 12.73
N ASP A 252 -1.22 -18.11 12.95
CA ASP A 252 -2.13 -18.74 11.98
C ASP A 252 -3.23 -17.81 11.44
N SER A 253 -3.65 -16.80 12.20
CA SER A 253 -4.66 -15.82 11.74
C SER A 253 -4.19 -14.98 10.55
N HIS A 254 -2.88 -14.86 10.35
CA HIS A 254 -2.26 -14.09 9.27
C HIS A 254 -1.93 -14.95 8.04
N ALA A 255 -2.01 -16.29 8.13
CA ALA A 255 -1.53 -17.19 7.10
C ALA A 255 -2.23 -16.98 5.73
N ASP A 256 -3.54 -16.70 5.75
CA ASP A 256 -4.31 -16.44 4.52
C ASP A 256 -3.84 -15.15 3.83
N ILE A 257 -3.61 -14.07 4.57
CA ILE A 257 -3.21 -12.79 3.95
C ILE A 257 -1.76 -12.83 3.45
N ILE A 258 -0.86 -13.52 4.14
CA ILE A 258 0.51 -13.75 3.68
C ILE A 258 0.51 -14.55 2.37
N LYS A 259 -0.30 -15.62 2.30
CA LYS A 259 -0.46 -16.40 1.07
C LYS A 259 -0.99 -15.54 -0.08
N LYS A 260 -1.92 -14.64 0.21
CA LYS A 260 -2.48 -13.68 -0.75
C LYS A 260 -1.41 -12.72 -1.28
N ILE A 261 -0.62 -12.11 -0.39
CA ILE A 261 0.51 -11.23 -0.75
C ILE A 261 1.48 -11.99 -1.67
N ARG A 262 1.97 -13.15 -1.24
CA ARG A 262 2.90 -13.97 -2.02
C ARG A 262 2.39 -14.25 -3.43
N ASN A 263 1.13 -14.70 -3.53
CA ASN A 263 0.52 -15.00 -4.83
C ASN A 263 0.44 -13.76 -5.72
N MET A 264 0.05 -12.61 -5.16
CA MET A 264 -0.07 -11.35 -5.89
C MET A 264 1.28 -10.81 -6.33
N GLU A 265 2.31 -10.89 -5.50
CA GLU A 265 3.66 -10.44 -5.86
C GLU A 265 4.26 -11.29 -6.98
N VAL A 266 4.04 -12.60 -6.99
CA VAL A 266 4.43 -13.45 -8.11
C VAL A 266 3.72 -13.01 -9.40
N LEU A 267 2.40 -12.78 -9.36
CA LEU A 267 1.66 -12.32 -10.53
C LEU A 267 2.10 -10.94 -11.01
N LEU A 268 2.40 -10.02 -10.10
CA LEU A 268 2.96 -8.70 -10.39
C LEU A 268 4.27 -8.80 -11.16
N VAL A 269 5.21 -9.63 -10.67
CA VAL A 269 6.50 -9.86 -11.35
C VAL A 269 6.28 -10.49 -12.74
N LEU A 270 5.42 -11.51 -12.86
CA LEU A 270 5.12 -12.15 -14.13
C LEU A 270 4.52 -11.17 -15.14
N ARG A 271 3.55 -10.35 -14.71
CA ARG A 271 2.90 -9.35 -15.57
C ARG A 271 3.90 -8.29 -16.02
N ALA A 272 4.74 -7.80 -15.11
CA ALA A 272 5.77 -6.81 -15.41
C ALA A 272 6.79 -7.34 -16.43
N LEU A 273 7.27 -8.59 -16.27
CA LEU A 273 8.16 -9.22 -17.25
C LEU A 273 7.52 -9.33 -18.64
N ALA A 274 6.24 -9.72 -18.70
CA ALA A 274 5.50 -9.81 -19.97
C ALA A 274 5.35 -8.44 -20.66
N VAL A 275 4.98 -7.40 -19.91
CA VAL A 275 4.82 -6.03 -20.43
C VAL A 275 6.18 -5.48 -20.90
N LEU A 276 7.23 -5.62 -20.09
CA LEU A 276 8.56 -5.11 -20.44
C LEU A 276 9.18 -5.85 -21.62
N GLY A 277 9.03 -7.18 -21.68
CA GLY A 277 9.54 -8.01 -22.78
C GLY A 277 8.88 -7.66 -24.11
N THR A 278 7.55 -7.49 -24.13
CA THR A 278 6.78 -7.12 -25.32
C THR A 278 7.02 -5.67 -25.77
N SER A 279 7.31 -4.76 -24.84
CA SER A 279 7.63 -3.35 -25.17
C SER A 279 9.00 -3.17 -25.84
N GLY A 280 9.87 -4.19 -25.79
CA GLY A 280 11.24 -4.11 -26.27
C GLY A 280 12.21 -3.34 -25.34
N LYS A 281 11.70 -2.60 -24.35
CA LYS A 281 12.51 -1.80 -23.40
C LYS A 281 13.44 -2.64 -22.53
N MET A 282 13.10 -3.93 -22.33
CA MET A 282 13.91 -4.85 -21.55
C MET A 282 15.30 -5.11 -22.15
N TRP A 283 15.45 -4.95 -23.46
CA TRP A 283 16.63 -5.39 -24.21
C TRP A 283 17.75 -4.35 -24.30
N ASP A 284 17.60 -3.19 -23.65
CA ASP A 284 18.74 -2.27 -23.48
C ASP A 284 19.81 -2.95 -22.61
N GLU A 285 21.03 -3.09 -23.12
CA GLU A 285 22.10 -3.89 -22.49
C GLU A 285 22.37 -3.46 -21.04
N SER A 286 22.42 -2.15 -20.77
CA SER A 286 22.73 -1.63 -19.44
C SER A 286 21.62 -1.90 -18.42
N GLN A 287 20.37 -1.99 -18.88
CA GLN A 287 19.22 -2.23 -18.02
C GLN A 287 18.89 -3.72 -17.90
N TYR A 288 19.10 -4.49 -18.96
CA TYR A 288 18.95 -5.93 -18.98
C TYR A 288 19.84 -6.59 -17.93
N VAL A 289 21.12 -6.21 -17.87
CA VAL A 289 22.09 -6.76 -16.90
C VAL A 289 21.61 -6.53 -15.45
N LYS A 290 21.05 -5.36 -15.14
CA LYS A 290 20.53 -5.07 -13.79
C LYS A 290 19.34 -5.94 -13.43
N LEU A 291 18.47 -6.25 -14.39
CA LEU A 291 17.34 -7.15 -14.16
C LEU A 291 17.82 -8.60 -14.01
N GLU A 292 18.76 -9.02 -14.85
CA GLU A 292 19.36 -10.35 -14.77
C GLU A 292 20.04 -10.58 -13.43
N GLU A 293 20.81 -9.62 -12.92
CA GLU A 293 21.43 -9.68 -11.58
C GLU A 293 20.40 -9.98 -10.48
N VAL A 294 19.20 -9.40 -10.56
CA VAL A 294 18.12 -9.63 -9.59
C VAL A 294 17.51 -11.02 -9.77
N ILE A 295 17.29 -11.45 -11.00
CA ILE A 295 16.72 -12.78 -11.30
C ILE A 295 17.68 -13.91 -10.91
N LEU A 296 18.99 -13.69 -10.99
CA LEU A 296 20.00 -14.67 -10.57
C LEU A 296 19.95 -14.97 -9.06
N LEU A 297 19.29 -14.14 -8.26
CA LEU A 297 19.08 -14.40 -6.83
C LEU A 297 17.98 -15.45 -6.58
N LEU A 298 17.17 -15.79 -7.59
CA LEU A 298 16.09 -16.76 -7.46
C LEU A 298 16.63 -18.18 -7.32
N GLY A 299 16.20 -18.84 -6.24
CA GLY A 299 16.42 -20.28 -6.01
C GLY A 299 15.29 -21.17 -6.56
N ALA A 300 15.11 -22.33 -5.92
CA ALA A 300 14.08 -23.32 -6.23
C ALA A 300 12.89 -23.30 -5.25
N GLN A 301 12.61 -22.15 -4.62
CA GLN A 301 11.40 -21.97 -3.82
C GLN A 301 10.15 -21.93 -4.71
N PRO A 302 8.98 -22.36 -4.23
CA PRO A 302 7.75 -22.43 -5.05
C PRO A 302 7.40 -21.13 -5.77
N GLU A 303 7.47 -20.00 -5.07
CA GLU A 303 7.21 -18.65 -5.59
C GLU A 303 8.20 -18.21 -6.69
N HIS A 304 9.43 -18.72 -6.67
CA HIS A 304 10.43 -18.43 -7.70
C HIS A 304 10.18 -19.22 -8.99
N GLY A 305 9.51 -20.36 -8.88
CA GLY A 305 9.31 -21.28 -10.00
C GLY A 305 8.69 -20.63 -11.23
N PRO A 306 7.53 -19.96 -11.11
CA PRO A 306 6.92 -19.25 -12.24
C PRO A 306 7.81 -18.16 -12.83
N ILE A 307 8.55 -17.43 -12.00
CA ILE A 307 9.40 -16.31 -12.46
C ILE A 307 10.61 -16.84 -13.23
N ASN A 308 11.25 -17.89 -12.73
CA ASN A 308 12.33 -18.60 -13.43
C ASN A 308 11.86 -19.13 -14.79
N MET A 309 10.66 -19.73 -14.84
CA MET A 309 10.07 -20.20 -16.10
C MET A 309 9.83 -19.03 -17.06
N ALA A 310 9.22 -17.94 -16.57
CA ALA A 310 8.96 -16.75 -17.37
C ALA A 310 10.26 -16.13 -17.91
N TRP A 311 11.32 -16.06 -17.11
CA TRP A 311 12.60 -15.53 -17.55
C TRP A 311 13.24 -16.35 -18.67
N MET A 312 13.16 -17.68 -18.59
CA MET A 312 13.61 -18.56 -19.67
C MET A 312 12.83 -18.28 -20.96
N LEU A 313 11.50 -18.18 -20.88
CA LEU A 313 10.62 -18.01 -22.03
C LEU A 313 10.73 -16.62 -22.67
N VAL A 314 10.88 -15.57 -21.86
CA VAL A 314 11.08 -14.19 -22.34
C VAL A 314 12.38 -14.11 -23.13
N ASN A 315 13.48 -14.69 -22.62
CA ASN A 315 14.76 -14.71 -23.31
C ASN A 315 14.75 -15.57 -24.57
N PHE A 316 14.08 -16.72 -24.54
CA PHE A 316 13.87 -17.54 -25.74
C PHE A 316 13.08 -16.79 -26.83
N SER A 317 12.14 -15.93 -26.44
CA SER A 317 11.34 -15.12 -27.37
C SER A 317 12.01 -13.79 -27.75
N GLY A 318 13.19 -13.50 -27.19
CA GLY A 318 13.91 -12.24 -27.36
C GLY A 318 14.78 -12.17 -28.62
N PRO A 319 15.46 -11.04 -28.86
CA PRO A 319 16.18 -10.75 -30.11
C PRO A 319 17.26 -11.77 -30.53
N ASN A 320 17.78 -12.59 -29.60
CA ASN A 320 18.81 -13.60 -29.86
C ASN A 320 18.44 -15.00 -29.34
N GLY A 321 17.15 -15.26 -29.11
CA GLY A 321 16.70 -16.36 -28.23
C GLY A 321 17.15 -17.77 -28.60
N GLU A 322 17.24 -18.12 -29.90
CA GLU A 322 17.71 -19.44 -30.34
C GLU A 322 19.22 -19.65 -30.09
N GLU A 323 20.03 -18.59 -30.20
CA GLU A 323 21.48 -18.67 -30.08
C GLU A 323 21.94 -18.75 -28.61
N VAL A 324 21.18 -18.14 -27.70
CA VAL A 324 21.54 -18.05 -26.27
C VAL A 324 20.70 -18.96 -25.37
N PHE A 325 19.78 -19.77 -25.93
CA PHE A 325 18.83 -20.56 -25.14
C PHE A 325 19.50 -21.47 -24.10
N ASP A 326 20.63 -22.08 -24.44
CA ASP A 326 21.38 -22.95 -23.54
C ASP A 326 21.81 -22.24 -22.25
N ASN A 327 22.05 -20.92 -22.30
CA ASN A 327 22.38 -20.10 -21.12
C ASN A 327 21.19 -19.95 -20.15
N PHE A 328 19.97 -20.05 -20.67
CA PHE A 328 18.73 -19.85 -19.90
C PHE A 328 18.02 -21.15 -19.52
N ARG A 329 18.41 -22.29 -20.08
CA ARG A 329 17.85 -23.62 -19.75
C ARG A 329 17.87 -23.93 -18.25
N ARG A 330 18.91 -23.48 -17.53
CA ARG A 330 19.01 -23.65 -16.07
C ARG A 330 17.81 -23.09 -15.31
N PHE A 331 17.18 -22.02 -15.80
CA PHE A 331 16.02 -21.43 -15.14
C PHE A 331 14.78 -22.31 -15.31
N GLY A 332 14.62 -22.97 -16.45
CA GLY A 332 13.59 -23.99 -16.63
C GLY A 332 13.77 -25.17 -15.66
N GLU A 333 15.01 -25.62 -15.45
CA GLU A 333 15.30 -26.69 -14.48
C GLU A 333 15.00 -26.26 -13.03
N LEU A 334 15.36 -25.03 -12.64
CA LEU A 334 15.00 -24.45 -11.34
C LEU A 334 13.48 -24.35 -11.18
N ALA A 335 12.77 -23.93 -12.22
CA ALA A 335 11.32 -23.82 -12.20
C ALA A 335 10.62 -25.17 -12.01
N LEU A 336 11.11 -26.23 -12.63
CA LEU A 336 10.57 -27.58 -12.44
C LEU A 336 10.88 -28.12 -11.03
N LYS A 337 12.08 -27.86 -10.49
CA LYS A 337 12.42 -28.21 -9.11
C LYS A 337 11.54 -27.47 -8.09
N ALA A 338 11.13 -26.25 -8.41
CA ALA A 338 10.21 -25.44 -7.61
C ALA A 338 8.73 -25.82 -7.80
N GLU A 339 8.42 -26.90 -8.53
CA GLU A 339 7.05 -27.33 -8.83
C GLU A 339 6.16 -26.21 -9.42
N CYS A 340 6.73 -25.39 -10.33
CA CYS A 340 6.09 -24.18 -10.84
C CYS A 340 4.63 -24.35 -11.30
N PHE A 341 4.29 -25.47 -11.96
CA PHE A 341 2.93 -25.73 -12.43
C PHE A 341 1.95 -26.05 -11.28
N VAL A 342 2.42 -26.72 -10.23
CA VAL A 342 1.62 -26.96 -9.02
C VAL A 342 1.34 -25.63 -8.33
N PHE A 343 2.36 -24.78 -8.22
CA PHE A 343 2.19 -23.45 -7.63
C PHE A 343 1.22 -22.58 -8.44
N LEU A 344 1.34 -22.54 -9.77
CA LEU A 344 0.42 -21.82 -10.64
C LEU A 344 -1.02 -22.34 -10.54
N GLU A 345 -1.20 -23.66 -10.51
CA GLU A 345 -2.52 -24.27 -10.30
C GLU A 345 -3.13 -23.84 -8.95
N GLN A 346 -2.32 -23.79 -7.88
CA GLN A 346 -2.77 -23.33 -6.57
C GLN A 346 -3.17 -21.86 -6.56
N ILE A 347 -2.45 -21.00 -7.29
CA ILE A 347 -2.83 -19.59 -7.48
C ILE A 347 -4.18 -19.51 -8.17
N LEU A 348 -4.34 -20.19 -9.31
CA LEU A 348 -5.57 -20.16 -10.12
C LEU A 348 -6.81 -20.70 -9.39
N ARG A 349 -6.61 -21.63 -8.45
CA ARG A 349 -7.70 -22.19 -7.61
C ARG A 349 -7.97 -21.35 -6.35
N HIS A 350 -7.16 -20.34 -6.06
CA HIS A 350 -7.32 -19.53 -4.87
C HIS A 350 -8.49 -18.58 -5.01
N LYS A 351 -9.36 -18.48 -3.99
CA LYS A 351 -10.56 -17.61 -3.96
C LYS A 351 -10.31 -16.10 -4.11
N MET A 352 -9.06 -15.70 -4.29
CA MET A 352 -8.72 -14.31 -4.61
C MET A 352 -9.07 -14.00 -6.07
N PHE A 353 -8.91 -15.00 -6.94
CA PHE A 353 -9.30 -15.00 -8.34
C PHE A 353 -10.59 -15.81 -8.48
#